data_AF-A0A1M6W4Q8-F1
#
_entry.id   AF-A0A1M6W4Q8-F1
#
_cell.length_a   1.000
_cell.length_b   1.000
_cell.length_c   1.000
_cell.angle_alpha   90.00
_cell.angle_beta   90.00
_cell.angle_gamma   90.00
#
_symmetry.space_group_name_H-M   'P 1'
#
loop_
_entity.id
_entity.type
_entity.pdbx_description
1 polymer ?
#
loop_
_entity_poly.entity_id
_entity_poly.type
_entity_poly.pdbx_seq_one_letter_code
_entity_poly.pdbx_strand_id
1 'polypeptide(L)'
;MWYTIQVSEIAMYFYDISDRVIKGGVTMAKCAICDKGVTVGIKLSHSHIRTKRTWHPNLQRVKAIVDGSPKRIMVCTRCLRSGKVQRAI
;
A
#
# COMPACT_ATOMS: atom_id res chain seq x y z
N MET A 1 54.89 20.84 -1.64
CA MET A 1 54.31 21.31 -2.90
C MET A 1 54.64 20.22 -3.93
N TRP A 2 53.80 19.25 -4.28
CA TRP A 2 52.35 19.19 -4.42
C TRP A 2 51.89 17.78 -4.00
N TYR A 3 51.15 17.68 -2.90
CA TYR A 3 50.58 16.43 -2.39
C TYR A 3 49.25 16.14 -3.10
N THR A 4 49.07 14.88 -3.50
CA THR A 4 47.85 14.15 -3.89
C THR A 4 46.50 14.86 -3.63
N ILE A 5 45.78 15.18 -4.71
CA ILE A 5 44.36 15.57 -4.68
C ILE A 5 43.58 14.50 -5.45
N GLN A 6 42.82 13.66 -4.75
CA GLN A 6 41.59 13.00 -5.23
C GLN A 6 41.02 12.13 -4.10
N VAL A 7 40.14 12.70 -3.27
CA VAL A 7 38.94 12.08 -2.68
C VAL A 7 38.24 13.14 -1.81
N SER A 8 37.57 14.09 -2.44
CA SER A 8 36.56 14.92 -1.79
C SER A 8 35.27 14.78 -2.60
N GLU A 9 34.22 14.38 -1.89
CA GLU A 9 32.82 14.50 -2.30
C GLU A 9 32.41 13.67 -3.52
N ILE A 10 31.65 12.61 -3.30
CA ILE A 10 30.38 12.31 -3.99
C ILE A 10 29.87 10.94 -3.48
N ALA A 11 28.56 10.88 -3.24
CA ALA A 11 27.74 9.68 -3.02
C ALA A 11 27.61 9.10 -1.60
N MET A 12 27.29 9.93 -0.60
CA MET A 12 26.72 9.40 0.66
C MET A 12 25.40 10.03 1.14
N TYR A 13 24.85 11.04 0.49
CA TYR A 13 23.50 11.55 0.78
C TYR A 13 22.91 12.03 -0.55
N PHE A 14 21.62 11.80 -0.81
CA PHE A 14 20.94 11.84 -2.13
C PHE A 14 20.89 10.50 -2.89
N TYR A 15 20.15 9.53 -2.35
CA TYR A 15 19.21 8.79 -3.19
C TYR A 15 17.80 9.33 -2.90
N ASP A 16 17.33 10.14 -3.85
CA ASP A 16 15.97 10.50 -4.25
C ASP A 16 14.81 10.03 -3.35
N ILE A 17 13.98 10.88 -2.73
CA ILE A 17 13.14 11.97 -3.30
C ILE A 17 12.34 11.50 -4.56
N SER A 18 11.85 10.25 -4.56
CA SER A 18 10.86 9.83 -5.57
C SER A 18 9.77 8.85 -5.08
N ASP A 19 9.19 9.05 -3.90
CA ASP A 19 7.89 8.42 -3.53
C ASP A 19 6.70 9.40 -3.58
N ARG A 20 6.96 10.64 -4.00
CA ARG A 20 5.93 11.58 -4.45
C ARG A 20 5.84 11.45 -5.98
N VAL A 21 4.87 10.66 -6.45
CA VAL A 21 4.00 10.88 -7.63
C VAL A 21 3.58 9.52 -8.21
N ILE A 22 2.36 9.10 -7.83
CA ILE A 22 1.34 8.55 -8.73
C ILE A 22 1.87 7.50 -9.74
N LYS A 23 2.15 6.27 -9.29
CA LYS A 23 1.97 5.13 -10.20
C LYS A 23 0.47 4.94 -10.40
N GLY A 24 -0.05 5.64 -11.42
CA GLY A 24 -1.33 5.39 -12.06
C GLY A 24 -1.36 4.02 -12.74
N GLY A 25 -1.08 2.96 -11.99
CA GLY A 25 -1.57 1.62 -12.26
C GLY A 25 -2.81 1.43 -11.41
N VAL A 26 -3.88 0.85 -11.95
CA VAL A 26 -5.03 0.40 -11.16
C VAL A 26 -4.55 -0.72 -10.24
N THR A 27 -3.90 -0.38 -9.13
CA THR A 27 -3.60 -1.33 -8.07
C THR A 27 -4.94 -1.66 -7.44
N MET A 28 -5.46 -2.86 -7.71
CA MET A 28 -6.63 -3.38 -7.00
C MET A 28 -6.46 -3.06 -5.52
N ALA A 29 -7.44 -2.35 -4.93
CA ALA A 29 -7.30 -1.84 -3.57
C ALA A 29 -6.95 -3.02 -2.63
N LYS A 30 -5.77 -2.93 -2.02
CA LYS A 30 -5.30 -3.84 -0.96
C LYS A 30 -5.37 -3.11 0.36
N CYS A 31 -5.48 -3.87 1.44
CA CYS A 31 -5.30 -3.31 2.78
C CYS A 31 -3.84 -2.96 3.02
N ALA A 32 -3.55 -1.76 3.49
CA ALA A 32 -2.17 -1.31 3.78
C ALA A 32 -1.48 -2.05 4.97
N ILE A 33 -2.19 -2.91 5.70
CA ILE A 33 -1.71 -3.52 6.96
C ILE A 33 -1.62 -5.04 6.87
N CYS A 34 -2.56 -5.66 6.15
CA CYS A 34 -2.67 -7.12 6.07
C CYS A 34 -2.63 -7.62 4.62
N ASP A 35 -2.40 -6.72 3.67
CA ASP A 35 -2.25 -6.97 2.24
C ASP A 35 -3.38 -7.78 1.60
N LYS A 36 -4.53 -7.86 2.26
CA LYS A 36 -5.73 -8.49 1.73
C LYS A 36 -6.11 -7.81 0.42
N GLY A 37 -6.03 -8.58 -0.65
CA GLY A 37 -6.42 -8.17 -1.99
C GLY A 37 -7.70 -8.86 -2.45
N VAL A 38 -8.04 -8.57 -3.69
CA VAL A 38 -9.16 -9.21 -4.39
C VAL A 38 -8.80 -10.68 -4.64
N THR A 39 -9.71 -11.57 -4.27
CA THR A 39 -9.60 -12.99 -4.58
C THR A 39 -10.49 -13.31 -5.77
N VAL A 40 -10.01 -14.11 -6.70
CA VAL A 40 -10.76 -14.56 -7.87
C VAL A 40 -11.26 -15.98 -7.67
N GLY A 41 -12.39 -16.32 -8.27
CA GLY A 41 -12.85 -17.70 -8.36
C GLY A 41 -14.13 -17.81 -9.18
N ILE A 42 -14.90 -18.86 -8.92
CA ILE A 42 -16.04 -19.22 -9.77
C ILE A 42 -17.37 -19.12 -9.03
N LYS A 43 -18.37 -18.62 -9.72
CA LYS A 43 -19.77 -18.80 -9.38
C LYS A 43 -20.26 -20.04 -10.14
N LEU A 44 -20.63 -21.06 -9.38
CA LEU A 44 -21.18 -22.30 -9.89
C LEU A 44 -22.71 -22.20 -9.89
N SER A 45 -23.35 -22.41 -11.04
CA SER A 45 -24.82 -22.57 -11.09
C SER A 45 -25.23 -24.00 -10.74
N HIS A 46 -26.53 -24.20 -10.54
CA HIS A 46 -27.12 -25.54 -10.36
C HIS A 46 -26.83 -26.48 -11.56
N SER A 47 -26.77 -25.92 -12.76
CA SER A 47 -26.42 -26.60 -14.02
C SER A 47 -24.91 -26.72 -14.28
N HIS A 48 -24.06 -26.51 -13.27
CA HIS A 48 -22.59 -26.57 -13.38
C HIS A 48 -21.97 -25.55 -14.35
N ILE A 49 -22.67 -24.46 -14.67
CA ILE A 49 -22.11 -23.38 -15.48
C ILE A 49 -21.17 -22.57 -14.60
N ARG A 50 -19.90 -22.53 -15.00
CA ARG A 50 -18.83 -21.84 -14.27
C ARG A 50 -18.66 -20.42 -14.83
N THR A 51 -19.03 -19.42 -14.04
CA THR A 51 -18.78 -18.00 -14.37
C THR A 51 -17.72 -17.42 -13.44
N LYS A 52 -16.76 -16.64 -13.95
CA LYS A 52 -15.73 -16.00 -13.10
C LYS A 52 -16.38 -14.91 -12.25
N ARG A 53 -16.02 -14.86 -10.97
CA ARG A 53 -16.39 -13.76 -10.05
C ARG A 53 -15.19 -13.34 -9.20
N THR A 54 -15.25 -12.12 -8.70
CA THR A 54 -14.27 -11.56 -7.77
C THR A 54 -14.89 -11.40 -6.38
N TRP A 55 -14.09 -11.57 -5.33
CA TRP A 55 -14.43 -11.18 -3.97
C TRP A 55 -13.53 -10.04 -3.54
N HIS A 56 -14.13 -8.86 -3.39
CA HIS A 56 -13.44 -7.68 -2.90
C HIS A 56 -13.46 -7.67 -1.36
N PRO A 57 -12.31 -7.46 -0.70
CA PRO A 57 -12.31 -7.20 0.73
C PRO A 57 -13.04 -5.88 1.01
N ASN A 58 -13.76 -5.82 2.13
CA ASN A 58 -14.38 -4.58 2.59
C ASN A 58 -13.29 -3.61 3.10
N LEU A 59 -12.79 -2.78 2.19
CA LEU A 59 -11.77 -1.76 2.46
C LEU A 59 -12.44 -0.40 2.66
N GLN A 60 -12.00 0.30 3.68
CA GLN A 60 -12.49 1.60 4.08
C GLN A 60 -11.35 2.61 4.06
N ARG A 61 -11.66 3.83 3.62
CA ARG A 61 -10.72 4.96 3.64
C ARG A 61 -10.73 5.59 5.02
N VAL A 62 -9.60 5.56 5.71
CA VAL A 62 -9.48 6.14 7.07
C VAL A 62 -8.29 7.08 7.14
N LYS A 63 -8.40 8.10 8.00
CA LYS A 63 -7.25 8.91 8.43
C LYS A 63 -6.51 8.15 9.53
N ALA A 64 -5.28 7.76 9.25
CA ALA A 64 -4.42 7.07 10.20
C ALA A 64 -3.13 7.85 10.39
N ILE A 65 -2.58 7.78 11.59
CA ILE A 65 -1.23 8.29 11.86
C ILE A 65 -0.26 7.21 11.37
N VAL A 66 0.54 7.54 10.35
CA VAL A 66 1.58 6.67 9.81
C VAL A 66 2.87 7.50 9.82
N ASP A 67 3.88 7.01 10.54
CA ASP A 67 5.17 7.69 10.71
C ASP A 67 5.03 9.12 11.28
N GLY A 68 4.12 9.30 12.25
CA GLY A 68 3.87 10.60 12.89
C GLY A 68 3.07 11.60 12.05
N SER A 69 2.75 11.28 10.80
CA SER A 69 1.94 12.14 9.92
C SER A 69 0.55 11.56 9.66
N PRO A 70 -0.52 12.38 9.67
CA PRO A 70 -1.86 11.90 9.34
C PRO A 70 -1.97 11.64 7.82
N LYS A 71 -2.03 10.37 7.42
CA LYS A 71 -2.20 9.94 6.03
C LYS A 71 -3.57 9.29 5.84
N ARG A 72 -4.13 9.40 4.63
CA ARG A 72 -5.33 8.66 4.24
C ARG A 72 -4.91 7.32 3.66
N ILE A 73 -5.35 6.22 4.30
CA ILE A 73 -4.99 4.86 3.88
C ILE A 73 -6.23 3.98 3.68
N MET A 74 -6.09 2.95 2.84
CA MET A 74 -7.10 1.92 2.62
C MET A 74 -6.91 0.79 3.64
N VAL A 75 -7.91 0.56 4.48
CA VAL A 75 -7.83 -0.38 5.60
C VAL A 75 -9.01 -1.35 5.60
N CYS A 76 -8.74 -2.62 5.88
CA CYS A 76 -9.76 -3.65 6.00
C CYS A 76 -10.63 -3.46 7.25
N THR A 77 -11.93 -3.72 7.17
CA THR A 77 -12.82 -3.63 8.36
C THR A 77 -12.39 -4.53 9.51
N ARG A 78 -11.78 -5.70 9.23
CA ARG A 78 -11.20 -6.57 10.26
C ARG A 78 -10.04 -5.88 11.00
N CYS A 79 -9.23 -5.12 10.29
CA CYS A 79 -8.07 -4.40 10.82
C CYS A 79 -8.54 -3.24 11.71
N LEU A 80 -9.62 -2.56 11.29
CA LEU A 80 -10.28 -1.52 12.09
C LEU A 80 -10.91 -2.09 13.35
N ARG A 81 -11.56 -3.26 13.26
CA ARG A 81 -12.15 -3.95 14.42
C ARG A 81 -11.09 -4.41 15.42
N SER A 82 -9.95 -4.88 14.94
CA SER A 82 -8.83 -5.31 15.80
C SER A 82 -7.99 -4.16 16.37
N GLY A 83 -8.33 -2.89 16.11
CA GLY A 83 -7.59 -1.76 16.65
C GLY A 83 -6.15 -1.62 16.15
N LYS A 84 -5.79 -2.26 15.03
CA LYS A 84 -4.42 -2.22 14.46
C LYS A 84 -4.04 -0.86 13.87
N VAL A 85 -4.95 0.12 13.92
CA VAL A 85 -4.79 1.45 13.33
C VAL A 85 -5.11 2.49 14.39
N GLN A 86 -4.15 3.37 14.62
CA GLN A 86 -4.39 4.60 15.38
C GLN A 86 -5.08 5.60 14.46
N ARG A 87 -6.34 5.88 14.74
CA ARG A 87 -7.10 6.92 14.05
C ARG A 87 -6.59 8.27 14.54
N ALA A 88 -6.25 9.16 13.61
CA ALA A 88 -6.16 10.57 13.94
C ALA A 88 -7.60 11.05 14.14
N ILE A 89 -8.01 11.21 15.40
CA ILE A 89 -9.31 11.82 15.77
C ILE A 89 -9.23 13.30 15.43
#